data_AF-A0A542FUK4-F1
#
_entry.id   AF-A0A542FUK4-F1
#
_cell.length_a   1.000
_cell.length_b   1.000
_cell.length_c   1.000
_cell.angle_alpha   90.00
_cell.angle_beta   90.00
_cell.angle_gamma   90.00
#
_symmetry.space_group_name_H-M   'P 1'
#
loop_
_entity.id
_entity.type
_entity.pdbx_description
1 polymer ?
#
loop_
_entity_poly.entity_id
_entity_poly.type
_entity_poly.pdbx_seq_one_letter_code
_entity_poly.pdbx_strand_id
1 'polypeptide(L)'
;MTTDGLGAVLLAGGRATRLQGATKALIDVGGRTLLATAVTAAVDVGAAPVTVVGPVLDAALPVTWVREDPPFAGPAAAIVAALESWPAETTPEWTLLLACDLPAASAAVRRLTSDLPLLPADSDGVCLADSSSRPQWLVGVYRTRALRTAASALPDAGRDAPVRAILDDLAITVIAVDDDLIHDVDTWEDLTRARSLHEGGTMTSSRTLPPEALDAWEAALRSHFDLDTADLPVALILDLARDVATEVARPAAPFSAFVAGLVAGRAGATPADTEAAVAAIRALAKEWTA
;
A
#
# COMPACT_ATOMS: atom_id res chain seq x y z
N MET A 1 -15.06 -18.94 -16.47
CA MET A 1 -15.68 -19.82 -15.47
C MET A 1 -16.03 -18.90 -14.31
N THR A 2 -17.32 -18.73 -14.05
CA THR A 2 -17.88 -17.71 -13.15
C THR A 2 -17.39 -17.95 -11.73
N THR A 3 -17.14 -16.88 -10.99
CA THR A 3 -16.84 -16.87 -9.55
C THR A 3 -18.08 -17.24 -8.70
N ASP A 4 -18.94 -18.10 -9.24
CA ASP A 4 -20.10 -18.65 -8.55
C ASP A 4 -19.60 -19.38 -7.31
N GLY A 5 -19.99 -18.90 -6.13
CA GLY A 5 -19.59 -19.47 -4.86
C GLY A 5 -18.26 -18.95 -4.30
N LEU A 6 -17.82 -17.73 -4.64
CA LEU A 6 -16.76 -17.02 -3.90
C LEU A 6 -17.38 -16.08 -2.87
N GLY A 7 -16.94 -16.12 -1.61
CA GLY A 7 -17.16 -15.06 -0.61
C GLY A 7 -15.85 -14.40 -0.20
N ALA A 8 -15.93 -13.33 0.60
CA ALA A 8 -14.74 -12.61 1.04
C ALA A 8 -14.78 -12.28 2.54
N VAL A 9 -13.64 -12.51 3.21
CA VAL A 9 -13.36 -12.08 4.57
C VAL A 9 -12.21 -11.08 4.51
N LEU A 10 -12.50 -9.83 4.91
CA LEU A 10 -11.57 -8.72 4.86
C LEU A 10 -11.21 -8.28 6.29
N LEU A 11 -9.94 -8.37 6.66
CA LEU A 11 -9.49 -8.08 8.02
C LEU A 11 -9.06 -6.62 8.16
N ALA A 12 -9.89 -5.81 8.83
CA ALA A 12 -9.62 -4.39 9.10
C ALA A 12 -9.12 -4.14 10.55
N GLY A 13 -8.87 -5.21 11.32
CA GLY A 13 -8.41 -5.16 12.70
C GLY A 13 -6.88 -5.11 12.82
N GLY A 14 -6.30 -3.91 12.90
CA GLY A 14 -4.88 -3.72 13.17
C GLY A 14 -4.61 -2.39 13.88
N ARG A 15 -3.72 -2.37 14.87
CA ARG A 15 -3.27 -1.12 15.51
C ARG A 15 -2.12 -0.54 14.69
N ALA A 16 -2.29 0.62 14.06
CA ALA A 16 -1.18 1.31 13.41
C ALA A 16 -0.35 2.11 14.44
N THR A 17 0.34 1.39 15.33
CA THR A 17 1.19 1.99 16.37
C THR A 17 2.29 2.87 15.77
N ARG A 18 2.77 2.52 14.56
CA ARG A 18 3.83 3.22 13.83
C ARG A 18 3.35 4.43 13.01
N LEU A 19 2.04 4.56 12.78
CA LEU A 19 1.42 5.67 12.04
C LEU A 19 0.65 6.62 12.98
N GLN A 20 1.18 6.85 14.18
CA GLN A 20 0.62 7.78 15.17
C GLN A 20 -0.85 7.51 15.54
N GLY A 21 -1.30 6.25 15.49
CA GLY A 21 -2.66 5.87 15.87
C GLY A 21 -3.71 6.04 14.77
N ALA A 22 -3.31 6.35 13.54
CA ALA A 22 -4.21 6.28 12.38
C ALA A 22 -4.80 4.86 12.24
N THR A 23 -6.04 4.76 11.75
CA THR A 23 -6.59 3.45 11.39
C THR A 23 -6.05 3.07 10.02
N LYS A 24 -5.17 2.06 9.94
CA LYS A 24 -4.45 1.64 8.70
C LYS A 24 -5.40 1.50 7.51
N ALA A 25 -6.55 0.86 7.74
CA ALA A 25 -7.58 0.63 6.74
C ALA A 25 -8.21 1.92 6.14
N LEU A 26 -8.12 3.07 6.85
CA LEU A 26 -8.61 4.37 6.38
C LEU A 26 -7.55 5.22 5.66
N ILE A 27 -6.32 4.71 5.51
CA ILE A 27 -5.26 5.42 4.78
C ILE A 27 -5.66 5.55 3.31
N ASP A 28 -5.52 6.76 2.78
CA ASP A 28 -5.79 7.08 1.38
C ASP A 28 -4.54 6.87 0.50
N VAL A 29 -4.72 6.06 -0.55
CA VAL A 29 -3.78 5.89 -1.66
C VAL A 29 -4.55 6.15 -2.96
N GLY A 30 -4.28 7.27 -3.61
CA GLY A 30 -4.89 7.58 -4.90
C GLY A 30 -6.37 7.97 -4.84
N GLY A 31 -6.82 8.60 -3.75
CA GLY A 31 -8.21 9.03 -3.58
C GLY A 31 -9.16 7.91 -3.14
N ARG A 32 -8.63 6.77 -2.72
CA ARG A 32 -9.39 5.65 -2.14
C ARG A 32 -8.70 5.12 -0.89
N THR A 33 -9.49 4.78 0.12
CA THR A 33 -8.96 4.13 1.33
C THR A 33 -8.53 2.69 1.05
N LEU A 34 -7.54 2.18 1.77
CA LEU A 34 -7.11 0.77 1.66
C LEU A 34 -8.29 -0.20 1.87
N LEU A 35 -9.18 0.10 2.80
CA LEU A 35 -10.43 -0.64 3.00
C LEU A 35 -11.33 -0.62 1.75
N ALA A 36 -11.61 0.55 1.19
CA ALA A 36 -12.46 0.66 0.00
C ALA A 36 -11.82 -0.03 -1.21
N THR A 37 -10.49 -0.04 -1.31
CA THR A 37 -9.75 -0.78 -2.34
C THR A 37 -9.91 -2.29 -2.16
N ALA A 38 -9.76 -2.81 -0.93
CA ALA A 38 -9.98 -4.22 -0.61
C ALA A 38 -11.43 -4.67 -0.89
N VAL A 39 -12.41 -3.87 -0.48
CA VAL A 39 -13.83 -4.14 -0.75
C VAL A 39 -14.11 -4.14 -2.26
N THR A 40 -13.60 -3.15 -2.99
CA THR A 40 -13.76 -3.10 -4.45
C THR A 40 -13.14 -4.33 -5.10
N ALA A 41 -11.94 -4.73 -4.68
CA ALA A 41 -11.25 -5.90 -5.21
C ALA A 41 -12.08 -7.19 -5.06
N ALA A 42 -12.74 -7.37 -3.90
CA ALA A 42 -13.63 -8.51 -3.66
C ALA A 42 -14.91 -8.45 -4.52
N VAL A 43 -15.55 -7.28 -4.59
CA VAL A 43 -16.80 -7.09 -5.35
C VAL A 43 -16.56 -7.26 -6.86
N ASP A 44 -15.45 -6.74 -7.40
CA ASP A 44 -15.13 -6.82 -8.83
C ASP A 44 -14.94 -8.26 -9.32
N VAL A 45 -14.53 -9.17 -8.43
CA VAL A 45 -14.44 -10.61 -8.73
C VAL A 45 -15.72 -11.37 -8.38
N GLY A 46 -16.81 -10.67 -8.04
CA GLY A 46 -18.12 -11.28 -7.77
C GLY A 46 -18.21 -11.98 -6.42
N ALA A 47 -17.36 -11.64 -5.45
CA ALA A 47 -17.44 -12.24 -4.12
C ALA A 47 -18.76 -11.84 -3.42
N ALA A 48 -19.51 -12.83 -2.94
CA ALA A 48 -20.72 -12.67 -2.16
C ALA A 48 -20.91 -13.87 -1.20
N PRO A 49 -21.05 -13.66 0.12
CA PRO A 49 -21.04 -12.37 0.83
C PRO A 49 -19.64 -11.76 0.95
N VAL A 50 -19.58 -10.44 1.23
CA VAL A 50 -18.35 -9.72 1.62
C VAL A 50 -18.47 -9.30 3.08
N THR A 51 -17.63 -9.86 3.94
CA THR A 51 -17.59 -9.59 5.38
C THR A 51 -16.31 -8.86 5.74
N VAL A 52 -16.44 -7.69 6.39
CA VAL A 52 -15.30 -6.97 6.98
C VAL A 52 -15.27 -7.22 8.47
N VAL A 53 -14.11 -7.62 8.99
CA VAL A 53 -13.91 -7.87 10.41
C VAL A 53 -13.16 -6.72 11.06
N GLY A 54 -13.79 -6.08 12.05
CA GLY A 54 -13.25 -4.93 12.76
C GLY A 54 -14.34 -3.96 13.22
N PRO A 55 -13.97 -2.80 13.79
CA PRO A 55 -14.94 -1.73 14.05
C PRO A 55 -15.56 -1.26 12.72
N VAL A 56 -16.80 -0.76 12.76
CA VAL A 56 -17.42 -0.13 11.58
C VAL A 56 -16.66 1.16 11.26
N LEU A 57 -15.91 1.16 10.16
CA LEU A 57 -15.10 2.30 9.72
C LEU A 57 -15.80 3.13 8.64
N ASP A 58 -16.63 2.48 7.83
CA ASP A 58 -17.45 3.13 6.79
C ASP A 58 -18.75 2.34 6.61
N ALA A 59 -19.86 2.93 7.08
CA ALA A 59 -21.18 2.30 7.00
C ALA A 59 -21.80 2.34 5.59
N ALA A 60 -21.22 3.09 4.65
CA ALA A 60 -21.70 3.19 3.28
C ALA A 60 -21.20 2.03 2.39
N LEU A 61 -20.17 1.30 2.82
CA LEU A 61 -19.64 0.16 2.07
C LEU A 61 -20.65 -0.99 2.05
N PRO A 62 -20.84 -1.68 0.91
CA PRO A 62 -21.81 -2.76 0.74
C PRO A 62 -21.30 -4.08 1.32
N VAL A 63 -21.03 -4.09 2.63
CA VAL A 63 -20.40 -5.22 3.35
C VAL A 63 -21.16 -5.54 4.63
N THR A 64 -21.00 -6.77 5.11
CA THR A 64 -21.41 -7.12 6.48
C THR A 64 -20.25 -6.87 7.43
N TRP A 65 -20.47 -6.05 8.46
CA TRP A 65 -19.49 -5.80 9.50
C TRP A 65 -19.62 -6.83 10.62
N VAL A 66 -18.51 -7.49 10.93
CA VAL A 66 -18.38 -8.44 12.04
C VAL A 66 -17.23 -7.98 12.93
N ARG A 67 -17.22 -8.38 14.20
CA ARG A 67 -16.11 -8.12 15.09
C ARG A 67 -15.86 -9.34 15.96
N GLU A 68 -14.61 -9.71 16.10
CA GLU A 68 -14.20 -10.72 17.07
C GLU A 68 -14.46 -10.27 18.51
N ASP A 69 -14.76 -11.23 19.39
CA ASP A 69 -14.99 -11.02 20.81
C ASP A 69 -14.04 -11.91 21.64
N PRO A 70 -13.14 -11.34 22.47
CA PRO A 70 -12.95 -9.91 22.70
C PRO A 70 -12.32 -9.20 21.50
N PRO A 71 -12.58 -7.89 21.31
CA PRO A 71 -11.91 -7.11 20.28
C PRO A 71 -10.38 -7.20 20.38
N PHE A 72 -9.70 -7.23 19.24
CA PHE A 72 -8.25 -7.39 19.14
C PHE A 72 -7.74 -8.78 19.59
N ALA A 73 -8.59 -9.81 19.55
CA ALA A 73 -8.21 -11.21 19.79
C ALA A 73 -7.32 -11.82 18.67
N GLY A 74 -6.92 -11.02 17.68
CA GLY A 74 -6.00 -11.43 16.62
C GLY A 74 -6.70 -11.94 15.35
N PRO A 75 -5.92 -12.19 14.29
CA PRO A 75 -6.46 -12.46 12.97
C PRO A 75 -7.15 -13.83 12.85
N ALA A 76 -6.74 -14.84 13.62
CA ALA A 76 -7.44 -16.14 13.62
C ALA A 76 -8.85 -16.02 14.21
N ALA A 77 -9.00 -15.35 15.36
CA ALA A 77 -10.31 -15.07 15.94
C ALA A 77 -11.20 -14.23 15.01
N ALA A 78 -10.61 -13.29 14.27
CA ALA A 78 -11.33 -12.51 13.26
C ALA A 78 -11.87 -13.39 12.12
N ILE A 79 -11.07 -14.35 11.64
CA ILE A 79 -11.51 -15.33 10.62
C ILE A 79 -12.63 -16.22 11.16
N VAL A 80 -12.50 -16.71 12.39
CA VAL A 80 -13.53 -17.53 13.06
C VAL A 80 -14.85 -16.77 13.11
N ALA A 81 -14.84 -15.54 13.65
CA ALA A 81 -16.05 -14.71 13.76
C ALA A 81 -16.71 -14.44 12.40
N ALA A 82 -15.91 -14.18 11.35
CA ALA A 82 -16.44 -13.97 10.01
C ALA A 82 -17.14 -15.21 9.45
N LEU A 83 -16.49 -16.38 9.55
CA LEU A 83 -17.05 -17.64 9.06
C LEU A 83 -18.33 -18.01 9.83
N GLU A 84 -18.37 -17.82 11.14
CA GLU A 84 -19.56 -18.07 11.96
C GLU A 84 -20.76 -17.18 11.59
N SER A 85 -20.50 -15.98 11.06
CA SER A 85 -21.57 -15.07 10.60
C SER A 85 -22.28 -15.53 9.32
N TRP A 86 -21.66 -16.41 8.54
CA TRP A 86 -22.21 -16.90 7.29
C TRP A 86 -23.13 -18.10 7.52
N PRO A 87 -24.36 -18.10 6.98
CA PRO A 87 -25.26 -19.25 7.08
C PRO A 87 -24.64 -20.52 6.48
N ALA A 88 -24.97 -21.67 7.06
CA ALA A 88 -24.46 -22.95 6.58
C ALA A 88 -25.03 -23.31 5.19
N GLU A 89 -26.26 -22.91 4.92
CA GLU A 89 -27.03 -23.25 3.71
C GLU A 89 -26.62 -22.43 2.49
N THR A 90 -26.00 -21.26 2.69
CA THR A 90 -25.59 -20.33 1.63
C THR A 90 -24.09 -20.02 1.66
N THR A 91 -23.31 -20.91 2.28
CA THR A 91 -21.87 -20.75 2.36
C THR A 91 -21.24 -20.88 0.96
N PRO A 92 -20.38 -19.93 0.55
CA PRO A 92 -19.64 -20.01 -0.70
C PRO A 92 -18.66 -21.19 -0.69
N GLU A 93 -18.35 -21.75 -1.85
CA GLU A 93 -17.34 -22.82 -1.99
C GLU A 93 -15.94 -22.32 -1.59
N TRP A 94 -15.62 -21.09 -1.96
CA TRP A 94 -14.33 -20.46 -1.76
C TRP A 94 -14.45 -19.18 -0.92
N THR A 95 -13.43 -18.91 -0.11
CA THR A 95 -13.27 -17.68 0.66
C THR A 95 -12.00 -16.97 0.21
N LEU A 96 -12.14 -15.77 -0.34
CA LEU A 96 -11.08 -14.79 -0.42
C LEU A 96 -10.78 -14.26 0.98
N LEU A 97 -9.54 -14.39 1.45
CA LEU A 97 -9.09 -13.85 2.72
C LEU A 97 -8.06 -12.76 2.45
N LEU A 98 -8.37 -11.52 2.86
CA LEU A 98 -7.56 -10.35 2.55
C LEU A 98 -7.35 -9.45 3.77
N ALA A 99 -6.11 -8.99 3.99
CA ALA A 99 -5.84 -7.89 4.93
C ALA A 99 -6.19 -6.52 4.29
N CYS A 100 -6.82 -5.62 5.07
CA CYS A 100 -7.25 -4.29 4.60
C CYS A 100 -6.13 -3.24 4.67
N ASP A 101 -4.90 -3.62 4.35
CA ASP A 101 -3.73 -2.76 4.37
C ASP A 101 -2.86 -2.85 3.10
N LEU A 102 -3.36 -3.58 2.11
CA LEU A 102 -2.69 -3.82 0.84
C LEU A 102 -3.15 -2.80 -0.22
N PRO A 103 -2.28 -1.88 -0.68
CA PRO A 103 -2.62 -0.90 -1.72
C PRO A 103 -2.95 -1.55 -3.06
N ALA A 104 -2.25 -2.63 -3.40
CA ALA A 104 -2.40 -3.35 -4.65
C ALA A 104 -3.49 -4.46 -4.60
N ALA A 105 -4.41 -4.40 -3.64
CA ALA A 105 -5.42 -5.45 -3.40
C ALA A 105 -6.17 -5.88 -4.67
N SER A 106 -6.59 -4.94 -5.53
CA SER A 106 -7.27 -5.30 -6.78
C SER A 106 -6.40 -6.13 -7.73
N ALA A 107 -5.10 -5.84 -7.83
CA ALA A 107 -4.19 -6.60 -8.67
C ALA A 107 -3.87 -7.98 -8.04
N ALA A 108 -3.67 -8.02 -6.72
CA ALA A 108 -3.43 -9.26 -5.99
C ALA A 108 -4.63 -10.23 -6.10
N VAL A 109 -5.84 -9.73 -5.90
CA VAL A 109 -7.08 -10.52 -6.02
C VAL A 109 -7.26 -11.03 -7.45
N ARG A 110 -7.05 -10.20 -8.48
CA ARG A 110 -7.10 -10.66 -9.87
C ARG A 110 -6.09 -11.76 -10.16
N ARG A 111 -4.89 -11.68 -9.57
CA ARG A 111 -3.88 -12.73 -9.74
C ARG A 111 -4.36 -14.05 -9.13
N LEU A 112 -4.84 -14.01 -7.89
CA LEU A 112 -5.39 -15.19 -7.21
C LEU A 112 -6.55 -15.82 -7.99
N THR A 113 -7.52 -15.04 -8.43
CA THR A 113 -8.71 -15.56 -9.11
C THR A 113 -8.44 -16.05 -10.53
N SER A 114 -7.39 -15.56 -11.18
CA SER A 114 -6.95 -16.07 -12.49
C SER A 114 -6.35 -17.47 -12.40
N ASP A 115 -5.67 -17.77 -11.29
CA ASP A 115 -5.01 -19.07 -11.07
C ASP A 115 -5.93 -20.09 -10.38
N LEU A 116 -7.03 -19.64 -9.74
CA LEU A 116 -7.99 -20.49 -9.04
C LEU A 116 -8.55 -21.66 -9.88
N PRO A 117 -8.95 -21.48 -11.17
CA PRO A 117 -9.44 -22.58 -12.00
C PRO A 117 -8.38 -23.63 -12.38
N LEU A 118 -7.10 -23.32 -12.16
CA LEU A 118 -5.96 -24.18 -12.50
C LEU A 118 -5.53 -25.05 -11.32
N LEU A 119 -6.14 -24.88 -10.14
CA LEU A 119 -5.78 -25.63 -8.96
C LEU A 119 -6.15 -27.11 -9.09
N PRO A 120 -5.31 -28.02 -8.56
CA PRO A 120 -5.69 -29.42 -8.36
C PRO A 120 -7.00 -29.55 -7.59
N ALA A 121 -7.80 -30.56 -7.92
CA ALA A 121 -9.12 -30.76 -7.30
C ALA A 121 -9.03 -30.96 -5.77
N ASP A 122 -7.92 -31.55 -5.31
CA ASP A 122 -7.57 -31.81 -3.91
C ASP A 122 -6.88 -30.63 -3.22
N SER A 123 -6.63 -29.51 -3.92
CA SER A 123 -6.12 -28.29 -3.29
C SER A 123 -7.18 -27.65 -2.39
N ASP A 124 -6.75 -27.25 -1.20
CA ASP A 124 -7.56 -26.50 -0.24
C ASP A 124 -7.42 -24.98 -0.43
N GLY A 125 -6.50 -24.50 -1.26
CA GLY A 125 -6.38 -23.07 -1.51
C GLY A 125 -5.14 -22.65 -2.28
N VAL A 126 -5.06 -21.34 -2.47
CA VAL A 126 -3.94 -20.65 -3.09
C VAL A 126 -3.65 -19.36 -2.34
N CYS A 127 -2.38 -19.04 -2.13
CA CYS A 127 -1.97 -17.74 -1.59
C CYS A 127 -0.78 -17.17 -2.37
N LEU A 128 -0.63 -15.85 -2.30
CA LEU A 128 0.55 -15.19 -2.85
C LEU A 128 1.72 -15.31 -1.87
N ALA A 129 2.93 -15.23 -2.40
CA ALA A 129 4.16 -15.16 -1.62
C ALA A 129 5.08 -14.08 -2.16
N ASP A 130 5.93 -13.58 -1.27
CA ASP A 130 7.01 -12.67 -1.66
C ASP A 130 8.06 -13.36 -2.52
N SER A 131 9.00 -12.55 -3.01
CA SER A 131 10.17 -12.99 -3.77
C SER A 131 11.02 -14.04 -3.02
N SER A 132 10.91 -14.11 -1.69
CA SER A 132 11.55 -15.13 -0.84
C SER A 132 10.71 -16.39 -0.67
N SER A 133 9.61 -16.53 -1.40
CA SER A 133 8.64 -17.63 -1.31
C SER A 133 7.96 -17.76 0.06
N ARG A 134 7.93 -16.67 0.84
CA ARG A 134 7.23 -16.65 2.12
C ARG A 134 5.73 -16.46 1.88
N PRO A 135 4.86 -17.37 2.36
CA PRO A 135 3.42 -17.26 2.16
C PRO A 135 2.83 -16.02 2.83
N GLN A 136 2.00 -15.30 2.08
CA GLN A 136 1.13 -14.24 2.59
C GLN A 136 -0.27 -14.81 2.78
N TRP A 137 -0.47 -15.43 3.95
CA TRP A 137 -1.71 -16.12 4.32
C TRP A 137 -2.98 -15.25 4.20
N LEU A 138 -2.85 -13.95 4.41
CA LEU A 138 -3.94 -12.98 4.28
C LEU A 138 -4.01 -12.34 2.89
N VAL A 139 -3.44 -12.99 1.88
CA VAL A 139 -3.59 -12.66 0.46
C VAL A 139 -3.80 -13.98 -0.29
N GLY A 140 -4.96 -14.60 -0.06
CA GLY A 140 -5.25 -15.94 -0.55
C GLY A 140 -6.72 -16.26 -0.74
N VAL A 141 -7.00 -17.34 -1.46
CA VAL A 141 -8.32 -17.91 -1.67
C VAL A 141 -8.29 -19.36 -1.20
N TYR A 142 -9.19 -19.71 -0.29
CA TYR A 142 -9.19 -21.02 0.36
C TYR A 142 -10.58 -21.65 0.28
N ARG A 143 -10.65 -22.99 0.25
CA ARG A 143 -11.93 -23.70 0.33
C ARG A 143 -12.59 -23.38 1.65
N THR A 144 -13.81 -22.87 1.61
CA THR A 144 -14.54 -22.45 2.82
C THR A 144 -14.73 -23.63 3.77
N ARG A 145 -14.95 -24.84 3.24
CA ARG A 145 -15.04 -26.07 4.05
C ARG A 145 -13.77 -26.32 4.87
N ALA A 146 -12.59 -26.16 4.26
CA ALA A 146 -11.31 -26.45 4.89
C ALA A 146 -11.00 -25.40 5.97
N LEU A 147 -11.23 -24.13 5.65
CA LEU A 147 -11.12 -23.03 6.62
C LEU A 147 -12.04 -23.26 7.83
N ARG A 148 -13.32 -23.61 7.62
CA ARG A 148 -14.26 -23.84 8.72
C ARG A 148 -13.82 -25.00 9.61
N THR A 149 -13.41 -26.12 9.01
CA THR A 149 -12.92 -27.28 9.77
C THR A 149 -11.71 -26.90 10.62
N ALA A 150 -10.70 -26.28 10.03
CA ALA A 150 -9.50 -25.87 10.76
C ALA A 150 -9.79 -24.81 11.83
N ALA A 151 -10.59 -23.79 11.51
CA ALA A 151 -11.01 -22.75 12.44
C ALA A 151 -11.79 -23.31 13.64
N SER A 152 -12.69 -24.27 13.41
CA SER A 152 -13.47 -24.93 14.48
C SER A 152 -12.63 -25.81 15.41
N ALA A 153 -11.44 -26.22 14.98
CA ALA A 153 -10.51 -27.02 15.77
C ALA A 153 -9.63 -26.17 16.70
N LEU A 154 -9.63 -24.83 16.54
CA LEU A 154 -8.83 -23.96 17.37
C LEU A 154 -9.41 -23.85 18.79
N PRO A 155 -8.56 -23.88 19.84
CA PRO A 155 -8.99 -23.55 21.20
C PRO A 155 -9.42 -22.09 21.29
N ASP A 156 -10.33 -21.78 22.21
CA ASP A 156 -10.78 -20.42 22.54
C ASP A 156 -11.17 -19.58 21.32
N ALA A 157 -11.83 -20.21 20.33
CA ALA A 157 -12.24 -19.57 19.08
C ALA A 157 -11.09 -18.85 18.35
N GLY A 158 -9.86 -19.37 18.45
CA GLY A 158 -8.68 -18.80 17.79
C GLY A 158 -8.15 -17.52 18.43
N ARG A 159 -8.55 -17.22 19.67
CA ARG A 159 -8.02 -16.07 20.42
C ARG A 159 -6.50 -16.14 20.56
N ASP A 160 -5.85 -15.02 20.22
CA ASP A 160 -4.40 -14.82 20.21
C ASP A 160 -3.63 -15.80 19.30
N ALA A 161 -4.34 -16.59 18.48
CA ALA A 161 -3.73 -17.53 17.56
C ALA A 161 -3.30 -16.81 16.26
N PRO A 162 -2.15 -17.21 15.68
CA PRO A 162 -1.73 -16.71 14.38
C PRO A 162 -2.53 -17.38 13.26
N VAL A 163 -2.67 -16.71 12.11
CA VAL A 163 -3.37 -17.28 10.93
C VAL A 163 -2.81 -18.62 10.49
N ARG A 164 -1.49 -18.84 10.65
CA ARG A 164 -0.85 -20.13 10.35
C ARG A 164 -1.48 -21.30 11.10
N ALA A 165 -2.06 -21.09 12.29
CA ALA A 165 -2.73 -22.16 13.03
C ALA A 165 -4.00 -22.67 12.33
N ILE A 166 -4.57 -21.91 11.40
CA ILE A 166 -5.68 -22.34 10.54
C ILE A 166 -5.15 -22.97 9.26
N LEU A 167 -4.04 -22.48 8.72
CA LEU A 167 -3.64 -22.75 7.33
C LEU A 167 -2.49 -23.77 7.16
N ASP A 168 -1.66 -24.01 8.19
CA ASP A 168 -0.45 -24.85 8.06
C ASP A 168 -0.75 -26.27 7.56
N ASP A 169 -1.89 -26.82 7.97
CA ASP A 169 -2.30 -28.20 7.64
C ASP A 169 -3.11 -28.31 6.33
N LEU A 170 -3.35 -27.21 5.62
CA LEU A 170 -4.12 -27.19 4.38
C LEU A 170 -3.23 -27.39 3.16
N ALA A 171 -3.76 -28.07 2.13
CA ALA A 171 -3.07 -28.24 0.85
C ALA A 171 -3.11 -26.94 0.02
N ILE A 172 -2.24 -25.98 0.34
CA ILE A 172 -2.21 -24.64 -0.26
C ILE A 172 -1.12 -24.53 -1.34
N THR A 173 -1.52 -24.08 -2.52
CA THR A 173 -0.59 -23.67 -3.58
C THR A 173 -0.05 -22.27 -3.29
N VAL A 174 1.27 -22.10 -3.35
CA VAL A 174 1.93 -20.81 -3.07
C VAL A 174 2.47 -20.23 -4.37
N ILE A 175 2.09 -18.98 -4.68
CA ILE A 175 2.45 -18.31 -5.93
C ILE A 175 3.33 -17.11 -5.61
N ALA A 176 4.62 -17.19 -5.97
CA ALA A 176 5.53 -16.06 -5.86
C ALA A 176 5.13 -14.95 -6.83
N VAL A 177 5.13 -13.71 -6.33
CA VAL A 177 4.82 -12.50 -7.07
C VAL A 177 5.84 -11.40 -6.76
N ASP A 178 5.84 -10.33 -7.55
CA ASP A 178 6.61 -9.13 -7.22
C ASP A 178 6.15 -8.57 -5.86
N ASP A 179 7.12 -8.19 -5.01
CA ASP A 179 6.84 -7.74 -3.65
C ASP A 179 5.87 -6.55 -3.63
N ASP A 180 5.90 -5.66 -4.64
CA ASP A 180 4.96 -4.54 -4.78
C ASP A 180 3.48 -4.96 -4.78
N LEU A 181 3.17 -6.19 -5.21
CA LEU A 181 1.80 -6.69 -5.28
C LEU A 181 1.22 -7.05 -3.92
N ILE A 182 2.08 -7.32 -2.94
CA ILE A 182 1.71 -7.85 -1.61
C ILE A 182 2.30 -7.00 -0.47
N HIS A 183 2.97 -5.88 -0.79
CA HIS A 183 3.57 -4.98 0.17
C HIS A 183 2.50 -4.15 0.89
N ASP A 184 2.42 -4.30 2.21
CA ASP A 184 1.46 -3.60 3.06
C ASP A 184 1.98 -2.26 3.58
N VAL A 185 1.07 -1.39 4.02
CA VAL A 185 1.43 -0.01 4.45
C VAL A 185 1.64 0.08 5.96
N ASP A 186 2.79 -0.37 6.45
CA ASP A 186 3.12 -0.34 7.89
C ASP A 186 3.78 0.98 8.36
N THR A 187 4.39 1.71 7.42
CA THR A 187 5.17 2.92 7.69
C THR A 187 4.85 4.06 6.71
N TRP A 188 5.34 5.26 7.01
CA TRP A 188 5.22 6.42 6.12
C TRP A 188 6.00 6.23 4.80
N GLU A 189 7.09 5.48 4.84
CA GLU A 189 7.87 5.12 3.65
C GLU A 189 7.04 4.20 2.73
N ASP A 190 6.38 3.20 3.31
CA ASP A 190 5.48 2.30 2.57
C ASP A 190 4.33 3.07 1.92
N LEU A 191 3.75 4.05 2.63
CA LEU A 191 2.69 4.90 2.08
C LEU A 191 3.19 5.75 0.91
N THR A 192 4.40 6.29 1.02
CA THR A 192 5.02 7.10 -0.05
C THR A 192 5.28 6.24 -1.29
N ARG A 193 5.80 5.02 -1.10
CA ARG A 193 5.98 4.03 -2.17
C ARG A 193 4.64 3.62 -2.80
N ALA A 194 3.61 3.34 -1.99
CA ALA A 194 2.29 2.97 -2.49
C ALA A 194 1.67 4.07 -3.36
N ARG A 195 1.81 5.33 -2.96
CA ARG A 195 1.32 6.48 -3.74
C ARG A 195 2.09 6.65 -5.04
N SER A 196 3.42 6.51 -5.03
CA SER A 196 4.21 6.62 -6.26
C SER A 196 3.89 5.50 -7.25
N LEU A 197 3.68 4.27 -6.77
CA LEU A 197 3.25 3.14 -7.60
C LEU A 197 1.84 3.34 -8.17
N HIS A 198 0.91 3.87 -7.38
CA HIS A 198 -0.44 4.20 -7.85
C HIS A 198 -0.42 5.30 -8.93
N GLU A 199 0.39 6.34 -8.74
CA GLU A 199 0.59 7.41 -9.71
C GLU A 199 1.29 6.90 -10.98
N GLY A 200 2.20 5.94 -10.85
CA GLY A 200 2.85 5.25 -11.97
C GLY A 200 1.94 4.28 -12.74
N GLY A 201 0.94 3.68 -12.07
CA GLY A 201 -0.06 2.80 -12.70
C GLY A 201 -1.21 3.55 -13.39
N THR A 202 -1.48 4.79 -12.98
CA THR A 202 -2.54 5.64 -13.55
C THR A 202 -2.06 6.45 -14.77
N MET A 203 -0.76 6.41 -15.10
CA MET A 203 -0.20 7.09 -16.26
C MET A 203 0.75 6.19 -17.05
N THR A 204 0.34 5.88 -18.28
CA THR A 204 1.30 5.64 -19.37
C THR A 204 2.36 6.75 -19.34
N SER A 205 3.63 6.37 -19.48
CA SER A 205 4.85 7.20 -19.51
C SER A 205 5.57 7.34 -18.16
N SER A 206 6.66 6.57 -18.05
CA SER A 206 7.89 6.91 -17.35
C SER A 206 8.05 8.41 -17.13
N ARG A 207 8.08 8.85 -15.87
CA ARG A 207 8.38 10.22 -15.43
C ARG A 207 9.88 10.43 -15.19
N THR A 208 10.74 9.87 -16.04
CA THR A 208 11.92 10.64 -16.41
C THR A 208 11.48 11.47 -17.60
N LEU A 209 10.92 12.65 -17.30
CA LEU A 209 10.69 13.60 -18.36
C LEU A 209 12.05 13.88 -19.03
N PRO A 210 12.12 13.89 -20.37
CA PRO A 210 13.37 14.18 -21.05
C PRO A 210 13.77 15.65 -20.73
N PRO A 211 15.05 16.02 -20.86
CA PRO A 211 15.55 17.34 -20.43
C PRO A 211 14.69 18.53 -20.92
N GLU A 212 14.09 18.39 -22.11
CA GLU A 212 13.25 19.40 -22.75
C GLU A 212 11.95 19.69 -21.97
N ALA A 213 11.49 18.78 -21.09
CA ALA A 213 10.32 19.04 -20.26
C ALA A 213 10.63 19.93 -19.04
N LEU A 214 11.90 19.96 -18.60
CA LEU A 214 12.32 20.92 -17.58
C LEU A 214 12.31 22.33 -18.16
N ASP A 215 12.75 22.49 -19.41
CA ASP A 215 12.67 23.77 -20.13
C ASP A 215 11.21 24.23 -20.32
N ALA A 216 10.32 23.31 -20.67
CA ALA A 216 8.89 23.60 -20.80
C ALA A 216 8.25 23.98 -19.45
N TRP A 217 8.66 23.30 -18.37
CA TRP A 217 8.17 23.61 -17.03
C TRP A 217 8.73 24.92 -16.50
N GLU A 218 10.01 25.20 -16.74
CA GLU A 218 10.63 26.51 -16.47
C GLU A 218 9.82 27.59 -17.17
N ALA A 219 9.59 27.49 -18.49
CA ALA A 219 8.81 28.46 -19.26
C ALA A 219 7.40 28.70 -18.66
N ALA A 220 6.73 27.65 -18.20
CA ALA A 220 5.41 27.76 -17.56
C ALA A 220 5.47 28.53 -16.24
N LEU A 221 6.44 28.23 -15.37
CA LEU A 221 6.63 28.93 -14.09
C LEU A 221 6.99 30.40 -14.31
N ARG A 222 7.88 30.69 -15.27
CA ARG A 222 8.24 32.05 -15.65
C ARG A 222 7.04 32.86 -16.06
N SER A 223 6.22 32.30 -16.94
CA SER A 223 5.01 32.94 -17.42
C SER A 223 3.97 33.14 -16.30
N HIS A 224 3.88 32.21 -15.35
CA HIS A 224 2.88 32.27 -14.29
C HIS A 224 3.25 33.27 -13.19
N PHE A 225 4.54 33.37 -12.86
CA PHE A 225 5.04 34.20 -11.76
C PHE A 225 5.72 35.50 -12.22
N ASP A 226 5.68 35.81 -13.52
CA ASP A 226 6.29 37.01 -14.12
C ASP A 226 7.79 37.14 -13.81
N LEU A 227 8.55 36.07 -14.09
CA LEU A 227 9.98 35.96 -13.78
C LEU A 227 10.87 36.08 -15.04
N ASP A 228 12.03 36.73 -14.90
CA ASP A 228 13.09 36.86 -15.91
C ASP A 228 14.08 35.69 -15.88
N THR A 229 14.81 35.43 -16.97
CA THR A 229 15.67 34.21 -17.11
C THR A 229 16.73 34.14 -16.02
N ALA A 230 17.18 35.29 -15.54
CA ALA A 230 18.11 35.38 -14.43
C ALA A 230 17.51 34.96 -13.08
N ASP A 231 16.18 35.00 -12.92
CA ASP A 231 15.51 34.69 -11.65
C ASP A 231 15.39 33.18 -11.39
N LEU A 232 15.48 32.36 -12.44
CA LEU A 232 15.42 30.90 -12.36
C LEU A 232 16.73 30.27 -12.86
N PRO A 233 17.82 30.29 -12.06
CA PRO A 233 19.08 29.68 -12.43
C PRO A 233 19.01 28.14 -12.29
N VAL A 234 18.28 27.48 -13.19
CA VAL A 234 17.98 26.04 -13.13
C VAL A 234 19.26 25.20 -13.01
N ALA A 235 20.26 25.46 -13.85
CA ALA A 235 21.53 24.73 -13.82
C ALA A 235 22.23 24.81 -12.45
N LEU A 236 22.24 26.00 -11.85
CA LEU A 236 22.85 26.24 -10.54
C LEU A 236 22.15 25.45 -9.43
N ILE A 237 20.81 25.40 -9.46
CA ILE A 237 20.00 24.66 -8.48
C ILE A 237 20.16 23.14 -8.66
N LEU A 238 20.26 22.65 -9.90
CA LEU A 238 20.54 21.25 -10.18
C LEU A 238 21.94 20.83 -9.71
N ASP A 239 22.94 21.70 -9.88
CA ASP A 239 24.29 21.46 -9.37
C ASP A 239 24.33 21.45 -7.84
N LEU A 240 23.61 22.36 -7.18
CA LEU A 240 23.42 22.31 -5.72
C LEU A 240 22.82 20.97 -5.27
N ALA A 241 21.74 20.55 -5.92
CA ALA A 241 21.05 19.30 -5.59
C ALA A 241 21.98 18.08 -5.76
N ARG A 242 22.75 18.06 -6.85
CA ARG A 242 23.75 17.00 -7.13
C ARG A 242 24.81 16.93 -6.04
N ASP A 243 25.42 18.06 -5.70
CA ASP A 243 26.49 18.12 -4.71
C ASP A 243 26.00 17.70 -3.32
N VAL A 244 24.86 18.23 -2.87
CA VAL A 244 24.28 17.88 -1.57
C VAL A 244 23.88 16.40 -1.50
N ALA A 245 23.31 15.86 -2.58
CA ALA A 245 22.97 14.45 -2.64
C ALA A 245 24.19 13.53 -2.53
N THR A 246 25.35 14.01 -3.00
CA THR A 246 26.62 13.27 -3.01
C THR A 246 27.36 13.38 -1.68
N GLU A 247 27.50 14.60 -1.16
CA GLU A 247 28.34 14.89 0.01
C GLU A 247 27.61 14.73 1.35
N VAL A 248 26.28 14.91 1.38
CA VAL A 248 25.49 14.86 2.63
C VAL A 248 24.62 13.61 2.68
N ALA A 249 23.55 13.58 1.87
CA ALA A 249 22.65 12.44 1.68
C ALA A 249 21.66 12.76 0.56
N ARG A 250 21.24 11.76 -0.22
CA ARG A 250 20.25 11.97 -1.31
C ARG A 250 18.98 12.73 -0.87
N PRO A 251 18.37 12.44 0.31
CA PRO A 251 17.19 13.18 0.76
C PRO A 251 17.43 14.66 1.10
N ALA A 252 18.68 15.10 1.28
CA ALA A 252 19.00 16.48 1.65
C ALA A 252 18.89 17.47 0.47
N ALA A 253 18.93 16.98 -0.78
CA ALA A 253 18.89 17.83 -1.98
C ALA A 253 17.67 18.78 -2.07
N PRO A 254 16.41 18.31 -1.97
CA PRO A 254 15.24 19.21 -2.03
C PRO A 254 15.19 20.17 -0.83
N PHE A 255 15.62 19.71 0.35
CA PHE A 255 15.68 20.55 1.55
C PHE A 255 16.68 21.70 1.37
N SER A 256 17.88 21.42 0.87
CA SER A 256 18.91 22.44 0.61
C SER A 256 18.50 23.42 -0.48
N ALA A 257 17.81 22.97 -1.53
CA ALA A 257 17.27 23.87 -2.56
C ALA A 257 16.23 24.86 -1.99
N PHE A 258 15.34 24.39 -1.11
CA PHE A 258 14.40 25.27 -0.40
C PHE A 258 15.13 26.28 0.50
N VAL A 259 16.14 25.84 1.25
CA VAL A 259 16.94 26.73 2.10
C VAL A 259 17.67 27.79 1.28
N ALA A 260 18.22 27.43 0.11
CA ALA A 260 18.85 28.38 -0.80
C ALA A 260 17.88 29.50 -1.21
N GLY A 261 16.67 29.13 -1.64
CA GLY A 261 15.63 30.10 -1.98
C GLY A 261 15.18 30.97 -0.80
N LEU A 262 15.05 30.38 0.39
CA LEU A 262 14.68 31.14 1.60
C LEU A 262 15.76 32.15 2.02
N VAL A 263 17.04 31.77 1.93
CA VAL A 263 18.18 32.64 2.24
C VAL A 263 18.28 33.77 1.22
N ALA A 264 18.19 33.45 -0.08
CA ALA A 264 18.21 34.44 -1.15
C ALA A 264 17.06 35.45 -1.02
N GLY A 265 15.84 34.97 -0.74
CA GLY A 265 14.66 35.81 -0.53
C GLY A 265 14.79 36.76 0.66
N ARG A 266 15.57 36.40 1.69
CA ARG A 266 15.86 37.29 2.83
C ARG A 266 16.95 38.32 2.56
N ALA A 267 17.85 38.05 1.62
CA ALA A 267 19.00 38.90 1.32
C ALA A 267 18.68 40.03 0.32
N GLY A 268 17.63 39.84 -0.50
CA GLY A 268 17.26 40.82 -1.52
C GLY A 268 16.49 40.22 -2.70
N ALA A 269 16.40 38.88 -2.77
CA ALA A 269 15.76 38.13 -3.85
C ALA A 269 16.34 38.43 -5.24
N THR A 270 17.62 38.84 -5.31
CA THR A 270 18.31 39.04 -6.58
C THR A 270 18.97 37.75 -7.06
N PRO A 271 19.29 37.62 -8.36
CA PRO A 271 20.07 36.48 -8.87
C PRO A 271 21.42 36.30 -8.14
N ALA A 272 22.08 37.40 -7.78
CA ALA A 272 23.34 37.37 -7.03
C ALA A 272 23.16 36.82 -5.60
N ASP A 273 22.01 37.08 -4.96
CA ASP A 273 21.68 36.52 -3.64
C ASP A 273 21.48 35.00 -3.72
N THR A 274 20.84 34.53 -4.80
CA THR A 274 20.71 33.10 -5.09
C THR A 274 22.06 32.43 -5.29
N GLU A 275 22.94 33.04 -6.10
CA GLU A 275 24.30 32.54 -6.31
C GLU A 275 25.10 32.45 -5.00
N ALA A 276 25.04 33.49 -4.17
CA ALA A 276 25.71 33.52 -2.88
C ALA A 276 25.17 32.45 -1.91
N ALA A 277 23.84 32.29 -1.85
CA ALA A 277 23.21 31.28 -0.99
C ALA A 277 23.58 29.86 -1.43
N VAL A 278 23.54 29.57 -2.74
CA VAL A 278 23.94 28.27 -3.30
C VAL A 278 25.41 27.99 -3.01
N ALA A 279 26.30 28.96 -3.24
CA ALA A 279 27.73 28.81 -2.99
C ALA A 279 28.03 28.47 -1.51
N ALA A 280 27.36 29.16 -0.58
CA ALA A 280 27.51 28.90 0.85
C ALA A 280 27.05 27.50 1.25
N ILE A 281 25.91 27.03 0.73
CA ILE A 281 25.39 25.69 1.03
C ILE A 281 26.28 24.60 0.44
N ARG A 282 26.80 24.80 -0.79
CA ARG A 282 27.75 23.86 -1.40
C ARG A 282 29.06 23.77 -0.62
N ALA A 283 29.56 24.89 -0.07
CA ALA A 283 30.73 24.88 0.79
C ALA A 283 30.48 24.08 2.08
N LEU A 284 29.33 24.32 2.74
CA LEU A 284 28.92 23.57 3.93
C LEU A 284 28.76 22.06 3.66
N ALA A 285 28.21 21.69 2.50
CA ALA A 285 28.06 20.29 2.12
C ALA A 285 29.41 19.59 1.97
N LYS A 286 30.42 20.26 1.37
CA LYS A 286 31.78 19.70 1.20
C LYS A 286 32.53 19.51 2.51
N GLU A 287 32.27 20.36 3.50
CA GLU A 287 32.90 20.30 4.81
C GLU A 287 32.08 19.44 5.79
N TRP A 288 30.98 18.83 5.34
CA TRP A 288 30.08 18.07 6.19
C TRP A 288 30.73 16.76 6.64
N THR A 289 30.99 16.66 7.94
CA THR A 289 31.34 15.40 8.61
C THR A 289 30.21 15.03 9.56
N ALA A 290 29.48 13.96 9.25
CA ALA A 290 28.38 13.43 10.07
C ALA A 290 28.87 12.80 11.38
#